data_AF-A0ABD4YN95-F1
#
_entry.id   AF-A0ABD4YN95-F1
#
_cell.length_a   1.000
_cell.length_b   1.000
_cell.length_c   1.000
_cell.angle_alpha   90.00
_cell.angle_beta   90.00
_cell.angle_gamma   90.00
#
_symmetry.space_group_name_H-M   'P 1'
#
loop_
_entity.id
_entity.type
_entity.pdbx_description
1 polymer ?
#
loop_
_entity_poly.entity_id
_entity_poly.type
_entity_poly.pdbx_seq_one_letter_code
_entity_poly.pdbx_strand_id
1 'polypeptide(L)'
;MHTHVARASGIKRKSGNLLLALGLAFAAAAPAFAQKDPGAAILPPRANSGSQAPAPQQAPAAQPQVQQAPARQAPAQQAPAGGALAPVQKTQINDQAAYERLLNNSGVTLQWLWSAKRGKMNAIDDNDVVRLDGTQANHEGTLKVKGEVVSIGRDSFVLRGTILILDAPDKGRRCERTGDYEFKATGKRKYWRLQQMEACGGLTDYVDIYY
;
A
#
# COMPACT_ATOMS: atom_id res chain seq x y z
N MET A 1 37.85 -54.33 -39.33
CA MET A 1 38.62 -53.10 -39.62
C MET A 1 38.20 -52.07 -38.58
N HIS A 2 38.86 -52.07 -37.43
CA HIS A 2 39.86 -51.07 -37.03
C HIS A 2 39.29 -49.64 -36.88
N THR A 3 38.94 -49.32 -35.63
CA THR A 3 39.30 -48.12 -34.84
C THR A 3 39.51 -46.78 -35.56
N HIS A 4 38.91 -45.70 -35.03
CA HIS A 4 39.64 -44.69 -34.25
C HIS A 4 38.71 -43.72 -33.50
N VAL A 5 39.10 -43.50 -32.24
CA VAL A 5 38.60 -42.52 -31.27
C VAL A 5 39.29 -41.16 -31.51
N ALA A 6 38.61 -40.04 -31.24
CA ALA A 6 39.30 -38.81 -30.85
C ALA A 6 38.44 -37.94 -29.90
N ARG A 7 39.00 -37.72 -28.70
CA ARG A 7 38.61 -36.73 -27.69
C ARG A 7 39.23 -35.37 -28.01
N ALA A 8 38.60 -34.28 -27.56
CA ALA A 8 39.27 -33.04 -27.21
C ALA A 8 38.60 -32.51 -25.92
N SER A 9 39.19 -32.70 -24.74
CA SER A 9 40.24 -31.89 -24.07
C SER A 9 39.86 -30.42 -23.84
N GLY A 10 39.72 -30.09 -22.56
CA GLY A 10 39.24 -28.81 -22.06
C GLY A 10 40.30 -27.72 -21.96
N ILE A 11 39.84 -26.53 -21.58
CA ILE A 11 40.67 -25.39 -21.21
C ILE A 11 40.17 -24.86 -19.87
N LYS A 12 40.94 -25.15 -18.81
CA LYS A 12 40.96 -24.41 -17.54
C LYS A 12 41.76 -23.12 -17.74
N ARG A 13 41.24 -21.97 -17.31
CA ARG A 13 42.02 -20.78 -16.95
C ARG A 13 41.40 -20.21 -15.67
N LYS A 14 42.03 -20.51 -14.54
CA LYS A 14 42.99 -19.68 -13.79
C LYS A 14 42.29 -18.66 -12.90
N SER A 15 42.24 -19.07 -11.63
CA SER A 15 42.04 -18.31 -10.41
C SER A 15 42.91 -17.05 -10.37
N GLY A 16 42.30 -15.94 -9.97
CA GLY A 16 42.97 -14.72 -9.53
C GLY A 16 42.40 -14.33 -8.17
N ASN A 17 43.05 -14.78 -7.10
CA ASN A 17 42.89 -14.20 -5.77
C ASN A 17 43.66 -12.88 -5.75
N LEU A 18 42.97 -11.77 -5.46
CA LEU A 18 43.62 -10.57 -4.97
C LEU A 18 42.99 -10.20 -3.62
N LEU A 19 43.66 -10.64 -2.56
CA LEU A 19 43.50 -10.12 -1.21
C LEU A 19 44.25 -8.78 -1.15
N LEU A 20 43.54 -7.69 -0.88
CA LEU A 20 44.12 -6.52 -0.21
C LEU A 20 43.20 -6.18 0.97
N ALA A 21 43.67 -6.53 2.16
CA ALA A 21 43.19 -5.99 3.42
C ALA A 21 44.08 -4.80 3.79
N LEU A 22 43.48 -3.73 4.31
CA LEU A 22 43.99 -2.61 5.13
C LEU A 22 42.89 -1.54 5.01
N GLY A 23 42.17 -1.07 6.03
CA GLY A 23 42.44 -0.89 7.44
C GLY A 23 41.94 0.52 7.80
N LEU A 24 41.50 0.72 9.05
CA LEU A 24 41.13 1.99 9.71
C LEU A 24 39.74 2.58 9.37
N ALA A 25 38.95 3.13 10.27
CA ALA A 25 38.86 3.11 11.73
C ALA A 25 37.50 3.78 12.06
N PHE A 26 36.79 3.27 13.06
CA PHE A 26 35.58 3.90 13.59
C PHE A 26 35.91 5.28 14.21
N ALA A 27 35.13 6.29 13.88
CA ALA A 27 35.01 7.50 14.68
C ALA A 27 33.53 7.89 14.75
N ALA A 28 32.80 7.28 15.70
CA ALA A 28 31.51 7.76 16.15
C ALA A 28 31.76 8.89 17.17
N ALA A 29 31.59 10.14 16.75
CA ALA A 29 31.55 11.27 17.66
C ALA A 29 30.10 11.46 18.13
N ALA A 30 29.81 11.02 19.35
CA ALA A 30 28.62 11.45 20.09
C ALA A 30 28.97 12.67 20.93
N PRO A 31 28.19 13.77 20.91
CA PRO A 31 28.27 14.76 21.96
C PRO A 31 27.43 14.29 23.14
N ALA A 32 28.07 14.20 24.31
CA ALA A 32 27.42 13.98 25.59
C ALA A 32 27.50 15.27 26.43
N PHE A 33 26.39 15.53 27.12
CA PHE A 33 26.20 16.40 28.29
C PHE A 33 26.23 17.93 28.10
N ALA A 34 25.07 18.53 28.31
CA ALA A 34 24.96 19.72 29.15
C ALA A 34 23.57 19.73 29.83
N GLN A 35 23.51 19.07 30.98
CA GLN A 35 22.45 19.20 31.96
C GLN A 35 22.67 20.51 32.74
N LYS A 36 21.68 21.40 32.76
CA LYS A 36 21.62 22.52 33.71
C LYS A 36 20.17 22.93 33.97
N ASP A 37 19.55 22.26 34.94
CA ASP A 37 18.60 22.90 35.86
C ASP A 37 19.45 23.62 36.92
N PRO A 38 19.07 24.83 37.37
CA PRO A 38 18.02 24.93 38.39
C PRO A 38 17.15 26.20 38.31
N GLY A 39 16.01 26.19 39.00
CA GLY A 39 15.44 27.44 39.51
C GLY A 39 13.92 27.50 39.51
N ALA A 40 13.35 27.30 40.69
CA ALA A 40 11.95 27.51 41.01
C ALA A 40 11.51 28.98 40.88
N ALA A 41 10.30 29.20 40.38
CA ALA A 41 9.39 30.32 40.71
C ALA A 41 8.00 29.93 40.14
N ILE A 42 7.12 29.31 40.93
CA ILE A 42 6.14 29.96 41.80
C ILE A 42 5.25 30.96 41.04
N LEU A 43 3.99 30.56 40.87
CA LEU A 43 2.84 31.25 40.26
C LEU A 43 2.61 32.68 40.78
N PRO A 44 1.95 33.54 39.99
CA PRO A 44 0.73 34.18 40.50
C PRO A 44 -0.35 34.36 39.40
N PRO A 45 -1.51 34.99 39.66
CA PRO A 45 -2.67 34.39 40.31
C PRO A 45 -3.92 34.33 39.40
N ARG A 46 -4.91 33.56 39.84
CA ARG A 46 -6.31 33.62 39.37
C ARG A 46 -6.86 35.03 39.63
N ALA A 47 -7.15 35.77 38.56
CA ALA A 47 -7.99 36.97 38.65
C ALA A 47 -9.44 36.57 38.36
N ASN A 48 -10.22 36.48 39.44
CA ASN A 48 -11.67 36.42 39.39
C ASN A 48 -12.16 37.85 39.69
N SER A 49 -12.59 38.59 38.67
CA SER A 49 -13.21 39.90 38.84
C SER A 49 -14.53 39.91 38.10
N GLY A 50 -15.60 39.80 38.88
CA GLY A 50 -16.95 40.08 38.41
C GLY A 50 -17.09 41.54 38.01
N SER A 51 -17.82 41.77 36.93
CA SER A 51 -18.47 43.05 36.63
C SER A 51 -19.68 42.71 35.76
N GLN A 52 -20.82 42.57 36.43
CA GLN A 52 -22.13 42.54 35.80
C GLN A 52 -22.40 43.93 35.22
N ALA A 53 -22.73 43.99 33.93
CA ALA A 53 -23.35 45.14 33.29
C ALA A 53 -24.75 44.75 32.79
N PRO A 54 -25.73 45.67 32.80
CA PRO A 54 -27.14 45.33 32.66
C PRO A 54 -27.53 45.00 31.21
N ALA A 55 -28.49 44.09 31.08
CA ALA A 55 -29.11 43.69 29.83
C ALA A 55 -29.89 44.84 29.16
N PRO A 56 -29.72 45.08 27.84
CA PRO A 56 -30.72 45.79 27.06
C PRO A 56 -31.86 44.84 26.67
N GLN A 57 -33.08 45.31 26.91
CA GLN A 57 -34.34 44.68 26.60
C GLN A 57 -34.44 44.30 25.11
N GLN A 58 -34.82 43.05 24.85
CA GLN A 58 -35.11 42.51 23.52
C GLN A 58 -36.43 43.07 23.00
N ALA A 59 -36.39 43.74 21.85
CA ALA A 59 -37.54 43.87 20.97
C ALA A 59 -37.74 42.54 20.20
N PRO A 60 -38.98 42.14 19.85
CA PRO A 60 -39.23 40.90 19.10
C PRO A 60 -38.70 41.04 17.66
N ALA A 61 -37.50 40.51 17.42
CA ALA A 61 -36.99 40.31 16.08
C ALA A 61 -37.74 39.14 15.43
N ALA A 62 -38.44 39.44 14.33
CA ALA A 62 -39.03 38.46 13.45
C ALA A 62 -37.96 37.44 13.00
N GLN A 63 -38.28 36.15 13.14
CA GLN A 63 -37.45 35.06 12.66
C GLN A 63 -37.33 35.16 11.12
N PRO A 64 -36.11 35.21 10.54
CA PRO A 64 -35.96 34.88 9.13
C PRO A 64 -36.27 33.39 8.99
N GLN A 65 -37.37 33.08 8.30
CA GLN A 65 -37.65 31.74 7.84
C GLN A 65 -36.50 31.30 6.94
N VAL A 66 -35.61 30.44 7.45
CA VAL A 66 -34.66 29.71 6.65
C VAL A 66 -35.45 28.79 5.72
N GLN A 67 -35.74 29.29 4.53
CA GLN A 67 -36.21 28.48 3.42
C GLN A 67 -35.16 27.39 3.20
N GLN A 68 -35.52 26.16 3.55
CA GLN A 68 -34.73 24.97 3.28
C GLN A 68 -34.57 24.88 1.76
N ALA A 69 -33.40 25.28 1.28
CA ALA A 69 -32.95 24.87 -0.04
C ALA A 69 -32.96 23.33 -0.07
N PRO A 70 -33.49 22.69 -1.12
CA PRO A 70 -33.39 21.24 -1.22
C PRO A 70 -31.91 20.89 -1.15
N ALA A 71 -31.55 20.11 -0.13
CA ALA A 71 -30.23 19.53 -0.02
C ALA A 71 -29.95 18.83 -1.35
N ARG A 72 -29.06 19.41 -2.16
CA ARG A 72 -28.49 18.71 -3.30
C ARG A 72 -27.79 17.52 -2.68
N GLN A 73 -28.43 16.37 -2.79
CA GLN A 73 -27.85 15.09 -2.44
C GLN A 73 -26.55 15.00 -3.25
N ALA A 74 -25.42 15.23 -2.58
CA ALA A 74 -24.16 14.75 -3.10
C ALA A 74 -24.38 13.26 -3.38
N PRO A 75 -23.95 12.71 -4.52
CA PRO A 75 -24.04 11.28 -4.74
C PRO A 75 -23.26 10.63 -3.61
N ALA A 76 -23.99 10.03 -2.66
CA ALA A 76 -23.40 9.02 -1.81
C ALA A 76 -22.78 8.04 -2.80
N GLN A 77 -21.46 7.90 -2.75
CA GLN A 77 -20.77 6.82 -3.43
C GLN A 77 -21.33 5.54 -2.81
N GLN A 78 -22.40 5.05 -3.43
CA GLN A 78 -23.03 3.79 -3.09
C GLN A 78 -21.98 2.74 -3.38
N ALA A 79 -21.40 2.17 -2.32
CA ALA A 79 -20.70 0.91 -2.44
C ALA A 79 -21.69 -0.07 -3.10
N PRO A 80 -21.36 -0.68 -4.26
CA PRO A 80 -22.30 -1.55 -4.94
C PRO A 80 -22.68 -2.70 -4.02
N ALA A 81 -23.99 -2.86 -3.80
CA ALA A 81 -24.56 -3.96 -3.08
C ALA A 81 -24.31 -5.28 -3.85
N GLY A 82 -23.53 -6.18 -3.24
CA GLY A 82 -23.74 -7.64 -3.22
C GLY A 82 -23.93 -8.45 -4.52
N GLY A 83 -23.75 -7.88 -5.71
CA GLY A 83 -23.77 -8.66 -6.97
C GLY A 83 -22.44 -9.36 -7.22
N ALA A 84 -22.47 -10.64 -7.60
CA ALA A 84 -21.28 -11.31 -8.10
C ALA A 84 -20.73 -10.56 -9.33
N LEU A 85 -19.43 -10.28 -9.34
CA LEU A 85 -18.79 -9.58 -10.45
C LEU A 85 -18.90 -10.39 -11.74
N ALA A 86 -19.23 -9.74 -12.86
CA ALA A 86 -19.24 -10.39 -14.15
C ALA A 86 -17.82 -10.85 -14.54
N PRO A 87 -17.63 -12.10 -15.01
CA PRO A 87 -16.32 -12.61 -15.41
C PRO A 87 -15.68 -11.77 -16.52
N VAL A 88 -14.35 -11.61 -16.44
CA VAL A 88 -13.58 -10.95 -17.51
C VAL A 88 -13.50 -11.91 -18.69
N GLN A 89 -13.99 -11.48 -19.85
CA GLN A 89 -13.96 -12.31 -21.06
C GLN A 89 -12.59 -12.33 -21.74
N LYS A 90 -11.87 -11.20 -21.64
CA LYS A 90 -10.52 -11.00 -22.18
C LYS A 90 -9.85 -9.83 -21.47
N THR A 91 -8.59 -9.99 -21.08
CA THR A 91 -7.78 -8.89 -20.56
C THR A 91 -7.39 -7.95 -21.71
N GLN A 92 -7.68 -6.66 -21.56
CA GLN A 92 -7.26 -5.64 -22.53
C GLN A 92 -5.79 -5.29 -22.30
N ILE A 93 -4.90 -5.76 -23.18
CA ILE A 93 -3.46 -5.51 -23.09
C ILE A 93 -3.13 -4.29 -23.96
N ASN A 94 -2.96 -3.13 -23.32
CA ASN A 94 -2.60 -1.88 -23.98
C ASN A 94 -1.08 -1.60 -23.94
N ASP A 95 -0.32 -2.36 -23.15
CA ASP A 95 1.14 -2.30 -23.06
C ASP A 95 1.73 -3.68 -22.81
N GLN A 96 2.46 -4.20 -23.81
CA GLN A 96 3.03 -5.55 -23.77
C GLN A 96 4.10 -5.72 -22.68
N ALA A 97 4.93 -4.70 -22.47
CA ALA A 97 6.00 -4.76 -21.47
C ALA A 97 5.45 -4.75 -20.03
N ALA A 98 4.34 -4.05 -19.78
CA ALA A 98 3.63 -4.10 -18.50
C ALA A 98 2.96 -5.46 -18.27
N TYR A 99 2.38 -6.06 -19.31
CA TYR A 99 1.83 -7.41 -19.27
C TYR A 99 2.90 -8.44 -18.86
N GLU A 100 4.06 -8.43 -19.54
CA GLU A 100 5.17 -9.34 -19.21
C GLU A 100 5.70 -9.11 -17.79
N ARG A 101 5.80 -7.85 -17.34
CA ARG A 101 6.19 -7.53 -15.96
C ARG A 101 5.19 -8.06 -14.93
N LEU A 102 3.89 -7.99 -15.22
CA LEU A 102 2.86 -8.51 -14.31
C LEU A 102 2.92 -10.03 -14.21
N LEU A 103 3.09 -10.73 -15.34
CA LEU A 103 3.28 -12.18 -15.36
C LEU A 103 4.56 -12.61 -14.61
N ASN A 104 5.61 -11.80 -14.66
CA ASN A 104 6.88 -12.03 -13.98
C ASN A 104 7.05 -11.22 -12.69
N ASN A 105 5.95 -10.92 -12.00
CA ASN A 105 5.98 -10.16 -10.75
C ASN A 105 6.88 -10.82 -9.68
N SER A 106 7.33 -10.02 -8.71
CA SER A 106 8.22 -10.44 -7.63
C SER A 106 7.54 -10.42 -6.24
N GLY A 107 6.21 -10.58 -6.21
CA GLY A 107 5.43 -10.74 -4.98
C GLY A 107 4.51 -9.57 -4.62
N VAL A 108 3.87 -9.68 -3.46
CA VAL A 108 2.88 -8.73 -2.94
C VAL A 108 3.17 -8.38 -1.48
N THR A 109 2.84 -7.16 -1.07
CA THR A 109 2.87 -6.75 0.34
C THR A 109 1.64 -5.94 0.74
N LEU A 110 1.34 -5.97 2.04
CA LEU A 110 0.52 -5.02 2.78
C LEU A 110 1.44 -4.30 3.77
N GLN A 111 1.32 -2.97 3.93
CA GLN A 111 2.27 -2.24 4.79
C GLN A 111 2.21 -2.66 6.26
N TRP A 112 1.05 -3.11 6.74
CA TRP A 112 0.85 -3.57 8.11
C TRP A 112 1.53 -4.90 8.41
N LEU A 113 1.96 -5.64 7.37
CA LEU A 113 2.62 -6.94 7.49
C LEU A 113 4.13 -6.81 7.18
N TRP A 114 4.74 -5.68 7.56
CA TRP A 114 6.08 -5.33 7.14
C TRP A 114 7.10 -6.39 7.55
N SER A 115 7.81 -6.94 6.55
CA SER A 115 8.92 -7.85 6.79
C SER A 115 9.92 -7.80 5.64
N ALA A 116 11.12 -8.34 5.85
CA ALA A 116 12.10 -8.49 4.77
C ALA A 116 11.62 -9.42 3.64
N LYS A 117 10.65 -10.29 3.91
CA LYS A 117 10.10 -11.25 2.95
C LYS A 117 8.74 -10.78 2.43
N ARG A 118 8.61 -10.69 1.11
CA ARG A 118 7.34 -10.41 0.44
C ARG A 118 6.42 -11.63 0.46
N GLY A 119 5.12 -11.37 0.36
CA GLY A 119 4.16 -12.40 0.00
C GLY A 119 4.34 -12.88 -1.43
N LYS A 120 3.72 -14.01 -1.76
CA LYS A 120 3.73 -14.57 -3.11
C LYS A 120 2.58 -13.97 -3.91
N MET A 121 2.81 -13.67 -5.19
CA MET A 121 1.78 -13.30 -6.15
C MET A 121 1.99 -14.13 -7.41
N ASN A 122 0.96 -14.89 -7.81
CA ASN A 122 0.95 -15.61 -9.07
C ASN A 122 0.10 -14.81 -10.06
N ALA A 123 0.62 -14.65 -11.27
CA ALA A 123 -0.10 -14.11 -12.40
C ALA A 123 0.00 -15.13 -13.54
N ILE A 124 -1.14 -15.58 -14.05
CA ILE A 124 -1.22 -16.60 -15.10
C ILE A 124 -2.15 -16.07 -16.18
N ASP A 125 -1.72 -16.15 -17.43
CA ASP A 125 -2.61 -15.98 -18.57
C ASP A 125 -3.33 -17.31 -18.84
N ASP A 126 -4.64 -17.32 -18.66
CA ASP A 126 -5.51 -18.47 -18.89
C ASP A 126 -6.54 -18.08 -19.96
N ASN A 127 -6.30 -18.51 -21.20
CA ASN A 127 -7.18 -18.26 -22.34
C ASN A 127 -7.50 -16.77 -22.56
N ASP A 128 -6.48 -15.92 -22.68
CA ASP A 128 -6.58 -14.46 -22.85
C ASP A 128 -7.10 -13.70 -21.60
N VAL A 129 -7.22 -14.37 -20.45
CA VAL A 129 -7.60 -13.76 -19.18
C VAL A 129 -6.47 -13.91 -18.18
N VAL A 130 -5.85 -12.79 -17.80
CA VAL A 130 -4.82 -12.80 -16.76
C VAL A 130 -5.49 -12.92 -15.39
N ARG A 131 -5.17 -13.98 -14.66
CA ARG A 131 -5.67 -14.26 -13.31
C ARG A 131 -4.59 -13.97 -12.27
N LEU A 132 -4.95 -13.28 -11.20
CA LEU A 132 -4.07 -13.02 -10.05
C LEU A 132 -4.52 -13.82 -8.83
N ASP A 133 -3.55 -14.44 -8.15
CA ASP A 133 -3.72 -15.06 -6.84
C ASP A 133 -2.47 -14.79 -5.99
N GLY A 134 -2.63 -13.94 -4.98
CA GLY A 134 -1.55 -13.52 -4.10
C GLY A 134 -1.91 -13.62 -2.63
N THR A 135 -0.91 -13.96 -1.82
CA THR A 135 -1.01 -14.05 -0.37
C THR A 135 0.27 -13.56 0.30
N GLN A 136 0.12 -12.72 1.33
CA GLN A 136 1.14 -12.43 2.32
C GLN A 136 0.57 -12.79 3.69
N ALA A 137 1.33 -13.53 4.51
CA ALA A 137 0.91 -13.85 5.86
C ALA A 137 2.13 -13.90 6.80
N ASN A 138 1.96 -13.35 8.00
CA ASN A 138 2.91 -13.45 9.10
C ASN A 138 2.14 -13.43 10.44
N HIS A 139 2.83 -13.27 11.56
CA HIS A 139 2.19 -13.19 12.88
C HIS A 139 1.35 -11.92 13.08
N GLU A 140 1.53 -10.87 12.28
CA GLU A 140 0.76 -9.62 12.33
C GLU A 140 -0.59 -9.80 11.63
N GLY A 141 -0.68 -10.60 10.56
CA GLY A 141 -1.95 -10.86 9.89
C GLY A 141 -1.80 -11.49 8.52
N THR A 142 -2.84 -11.36 7.70
CA THR A 142 -2.91 -11.95 6.35
C THR A 142 -3.49 -10.97 5.34
N LEU A 143 -2.86 -10.87 4.17
CA LEU A 143 -3.40 -10.27 2.96
C LEU A 143 -3.66 -11.39 1.93
N LYS A 144 -4.84 -11.38 1.30
CA LYS A 144 -5.14 -12.14 0.09
C LYS A 144 -5.65 -11.21 -1.00
N VAL A 145 -5.17 -11.41 -2.23
CA VAL A 145 -5.62 -10.71 -3.43
C VAL A 145 -5.97 -11.76 -4.47
N LYS A 146 -7.19 -11.75 -4.99
CA LYS A 146 -7.62 -12.72 -6.00
C LYS A 146 -8.54 -12.06 -7.01
N GLY A 147 -8.31 -12.30 -8.30
CA GLY A 147 -9.19 -11.76 -9.33
C GLY A 147 -8.68 -11.96 -10.75
N GLU A 148 -9.35 -11.30 -11.68
CA GLU A 148 -9.07 -11.28 -13.10
C GLU A 148 -8.69 -9.86 -13.52
N VAL A 149 -7.67 -9.71 -14.36
CA VAL A 149 -7.20 -8.41 -14.82
C VAL A 149 -8.08 -7.96 -15.98
N VAL A 150 -8.74 -6.81 -15.81
CA VAL A 150 -9.62 -6.23 -16.83
C VAL A 150 -8.79 -5.56 -17.94
N SER A 151 -7.77 -4.79 -17.56
CA SER A 151 -6.91 -4.06 -18.49
C SER A 151 -5.51 -3.83 -17.94
N ILE A 152 -4.51 -3.81 -18.80
CA ILE A 152 -3.11 -3.52 -18.48
C ILE A 152 -2.64 -2.36 -19.37
N GLY A 153 -2.25 -1.26 -18.74
CA GLY A 153 -1.59 -0.12 -19.37
C GLY A 153 -0.12 -0.03 -18.95
N ARG A 154 0.58 0.98 -19.48
CA ARG A 154 2.03 1.15 -19.29
C ARG A 154 2.49 1.22 -17.83
N ASP A 155 1.72 1.91 -17.01
CA ASP A 155 2.00 2.20 -15.59
C ASP A 155 0.86 1.78 -14.65
N SER A 156 -0.13 1.05 -15.15
CA SER A 156 -1.33 0.71 -14.40
C SER A 156 -1.97 -0.58 -14.88
N PHE A 157 -2.75 -1.21 -14.02
CA PHE A 157 -3.70 -2.24 -14.42
C PHE A 157 -4.94 -2.18 -13.54
N VAL A 158 -6.03 -2.78 -14.01
CA VAL A 158 -7.29 -2.89 -13.27
C VAL A 158 -7.54 -4.35 -12.92
N LEU A 159 -7.69 -4.64 -11.63
CA LEU A 159 -8.06 -5.95 -11.11
C LEU A 159 -9.55 -5.97 -10.78
N ARG A 160 -10.28 -6.92 -11.34
CA ARG A 160 -11.63 -7.29 -10.91
C ARG A 160 -11.56 -8.48 -9.96
N GLY A 161 -11.90 -8.30 -8.70
CA GLY A 161 -11.86 -9.40 -7.74
C GLY A 161 -11.98 -8.97 -6.30
N THR A 162 -11.35 -9.73 -5.40
CA THR A 162 -11.43 -9.57 -3.95
C THR A 162 -10.06 -9.26 -3.36
N ILE A 163 -10.04 -8.28 -2.45
CA ILE A 163 -8.92 -8.02 -1.54
C ILE A 163 -9.42 -8.29 -0.12
N LEU A 164 -8.75 -9.20 0.58
CA LEU A 164 -9.07 -9.58 1.95
C LEU A 164 -7.86 -9.32 2.86
N ILE A 165 -8.08 -8.59 3.93
CA ILE A 165 -7.11 -8.33 5.00
C ILE A 165 -7.68 -8.83 6.31
N LEU A 166 -6.88 -9.61 7.04
CA LEU A 166 -7.20 -10.17 8.35
C LEU A 166 -6.14 -9.78 9.37
N ASP A 167 -6.59 -9.47 10.58
CA ASP A 167 -5.80 -9.29 11.81
C ASP A 167 -4.74 -8.18 11.82
N ALA A 168 -4.68 -7.34 10.78
CA ALA A 168 -3.74 -6.23 10.68
C ALA A 168 -4.48 -4.96 10.30
N PRO A 169 -4.16 -3.75 10.83
CA PRO A 169 -3.18 -3.57 11.89
C PRO A 169 -3.70 -4.10 13.25
N ASP A 170 -5.01 -4.16 13.43
CA ASP A 170 -5.64 -4.61 14.67
C ASP A 170 -6.07 -6.07 14.62
N LYS A 171 -5.80 -6.82 15.69
CA LYS A 171 -6.24 -8.22 15.84
C LYS A 171 -7.76 -8.32 15.84
N GLY A 172 -8.29 -9.29 15.10
CA GLY A 172 -9.73 -9.43 14.87
C GLY A 172 -10.29 -8.54 13.75
N ARG A 173 -9.50 -7.64 13.15
CA ARG A 173 -9.96 -6.86 11.99
C ARG A 173 -10.18 -7.79 10.80
N ARG A 174 -11.34 -7.65 10.15
CA ARG A 174 -11.62 -8.21 8.83
C ARG A 174 -12.00 -7.09 7.87
N CYS A 175 -11.17 -6.88 6.86
CA CYS A 175 -11.50 -5.99 5.74
C CYS A 175 -11.59 -6.82 4.47
N GLU A 176 -12.80 -7.03 3.97
CA GLU A 176 -13.05 -7.73 2.71
C GLU A 176 -13.77 -6.80 1.76
N ARG A 177 -13.23 -6.69 0.54
CA ARG A 177 -13.81 -5.84 -0.49
C ARG A 177 -13.72 -6.54 -1.83
N THR A 178 -14.83 -6.52 -2.57
CA THR A 178 -14.96 -7.11 -3.90
C THR A 178 -15.38 -6.04 -4.90
N GLY A 179 -14.64 -5.89 -6.00
CA GLY A 179 -14.86 -4.83 -6.98
C GLY A 179 -13.77 -4.75 -8.03
N ASP A 180 -13.75 -3.63 -8.76
CA ASP A 180 -12.69 -3.27 -9.71
C ASP A 180 -11.70 -2.31 -9.01
N TYR A 181 -10.40 -2.61 -9.11
CA TYR A 181 -9.35 -1.90 -8.40
C TYR A 181 -8.22 -1.50 -9.33
N GLU A 182 -7.97 -0.19 -9.42
CA GLU A 182 -6.78 0.31 -10.11
C GLU A 182 -5.52 0.13 -9.24
N PHE A 183 -4.47 -0.37 -9.87
CA PHE A 183 -3.10 -0.40 -9.35
C PHE A 183 -2.22 0.46 -10.27
N LYS A 184 -1.39 1.34 -9.69
CA LYS A 184 -0.50 2.24 -10.45
C LYS A 184 0.93 2.23 -9.96
N ALA A 185 1.87 2.30 -10.89
CA ALA A 185 3.29 2.52 -10.64
C ALA A 185 3.63 3.98 -10.90
N THR A 186 4.30 4.64 -9.96
CA THR A 186 4.65 6.07 -10.07
C THR A 186 6.15 6.29 -9.90
N GLY A 187 6.73 7.11 -10.77
CA GLY A 187 8.14 7.53 -10.66
C GLY A 187 9.11 6.35 -10.78
N LYS A 188 10.05 6.24 -9.83
CA LYS A 188 11.12 5.22 -9.83
C LYS A 188 10.76 3.94 -9.07
N ARG A 189 9.53 3.84 -8.54
CA ARG A 189 9.09 2.69 -7.74
C ARG A 189 9.03 1.42 -8.62
N LYS A 190 9.32 0.27 -8.00
CA LYS A 190 9.31 -1.06 -8.63
C LYS A 190 8.14 -1.89 -8.12
N TYR A 191 6.98 -1.24 -8.05
CA TYR A 191 5.72 -1.85 -7.65
C TYR A 191 4.56 -1.00 -8.16
N TRP A 192 3.42 -1.66 -8.39
CA TRP A 192 2.13 -1.01 -8.54
C TRP A 192 1.43 -0.98 -7.18
N ARG A 193 0.93 0.19 -6.78
CA ARG A 193 0.16 0.37 -5.55
C ARG A 193 -1.33 0.43 -5.86
N LEU A 194 -2.15 -0.21 -5.04
CA LEU A 194 -3.60 -0.04 -5.04
C LEU A 194 -3.97 1.44 -4.88
N GLN A 195 -4.87 1.98 -5.69
CA GLN A 195 -5.28 3.39 -5.60
C GLN A 195 -6.41 3.63 -4.60
N GLN A 196 -7.33 2.69 -4.47
CA GLN A 196 -8.42 2.71 -3.48
C GLN A 196 -7.87 2.27 -2.10
N MET A 197 -6.91 3.04 -1.58
CA MET A 197 -6.13 2.67 -0.40
C MET A 197 -6.98 2.72 0.87
N GLU A 198 -7.80 3.75 1.03
CA GLU A 198 -8.67 3.90 2.19
C GLU A 198 -9.91 3.01 2.08
N ALA A 199 -10.03 2.05 2.98
CA ALA A 199 -11.25 1.28 3.17
C ALA A 199 -11.35 0.75 4.60
N CYS A 200 -12.53 0.20 4.94
CA CYS A 200 -12.78 -0.51 6.19
C CYS A 200 -12.32 0.26 7.43
N GLY A 201 -13.16 1.16 7.95
CA GLY A 201 -12.86 1.90 9.18
C GLY A 201 -11.92 3.10 8.98
N GLY A 202 -11.79 3.60 7.75
CA GLY A 202 -11.00 4.80 7.45
C GLY A 202 -9.49 4.61 7.50
N LEU A 203 -9.01 3.35 7.49
CA LEU A 203 -7.59 3.04 7.44
C LEU A 203 -7.09 3.03 6.00
N THR A 204 -5.89 3.56 5.79
CA THR A 204 -5.20 3.50 4.50
C THR A 204 -4.46 2.17 4.39
N ASP A 205 -4.88 1.26 3.52
CA ASP A 205 -4.23 -0.05 3.29
C ASP A 205 -3.38 0.01 2.01
N TYR A 206 -2.06 0.09 2.15
CA TYR A 206 -1.12 0.05 1.02
C TYR A 206 -0.85 -1.39 0.62
N VAL A 207 -1.54 -1.82 -0.44
CA VAL A 207 -1.27 -3.08 -1.12
C VAL A 207 -0.38 -2.81 -2.34
N ASP A 208 0.82 -3.38 -2.33
CA ASP A 208 1.82 -3.21 -3.37
C ASP A 208 2.12 -4.54 -4.08
N ILE A 209 2.08 -4.56 -5.42
CA ILE A 209 2.50 -5.69 -6.26
C ILE A 209 3.81 -5.33 -6.95
N TYR A 210 4.87 -6.09 -6.69
CA TYR A 210 6.23 -5.80 -7.15
C TYR A 210 6.55 -6.46 -8.48
N TYR A 211 7.47 -5.86 -9.24
CA TYR A 211 7.98 -6.36 -10.52
C TYR A 211 9.45 -5.98 -10.72
#